data_AF-A0A7W0D0J6-F1
#
_entry.id   AF-A0A7W0D0J6-F1
#
_cell.length_a   1.000
_cell.length_b   1.000
_cell.length_c   1.000
_cell.angle_alpha   90.00
_cell.angle_beta   90.00
_cell.angle_gamma   90.00
#
_symmetry.space_group_name_H-M   'P 1'
#
loop_
_entity.id
_entity.type
_entity.pdbx_description
1 polymer ?
#
loop_
_entity_poly.entity_id
_entity_poly.type
_entity_poly.pdbx_seq_one_letter_code
_entity_poly.pdbx_strand_id
1 'polypeptide(L)'
;MNDVDANLLRSIPLSDIQQVTFYKRDELTTDLICCDVEASGQVWTFNEEMMGWDALLSHLEQLSGFQADWFSRVGQPPFEASETIAFSRL
;
A
#
# COMPACT_ATOMS: atom_id res chain seq x y z
N MET A 1 -15.98 -2.08 -8.26
CA MET A 1 -14.81 -1.97 -7.36
C MET A 1 -13.90 -3.12 -7.73
N ASN A 2 -12.64 -2.88 -8.05
CA ASN A 2 -11.72 -3.98 -8.33
C ASN A 2 -11.29 -4.55 -6.99
N ASP A 3 -11.63 -5.79 -6.70
CA ASP A 3 -11.17 -6.46 -5.49
C ASP A 3 -9.70 -6.89 -5.65
N VAL A 4 -8.99 -7.04 -4.53
CA VAL A 4 -7.66 -7.66 -4.53
C VAL A 4 -7.83 -9.17 -4.54
N ASP A 5 -7.60 -9.78 -5.70
CA ASP A 5 -7.59 -11.23 -5.86
C ASP A 5 -6.20 -11.78 -6.25
N ALA A 6 -6.06 -13.11 -6.23
CA ALA A 6 -4.79 -13.77 -6.48
C ALA A 6 -4.21 -13.50 -7.89
N ASN A 7 -5.04 -13.26 -8.92
CA ASN A 7 -4.55 -12.93 -10.26
C ASN A 7 -3.99 -11.51 -10.32
N LEU A 8 -4.61 -10.59 -9.56
CA LEU A 8 -4.10 -9.23 -9.43
C LEU A 8 -2.73 -9.23 -8.76
N LEU A 9 -2.59 -9.93 -7.62
CA LEU A 9 -1.30 -10.05 -6.91
C LEU A 9 -0.22 -10.72 -7.78
N ARG A 10 -0.59 -11.70 -8.61
CA ARG A 10 0.33 -12.30 -9.60
C ARG A 10 0.79 -11.35 -10.69
N SER A 11 0.00 -10.32 -10.98
CA SER A 11 0.37 -9.27 -11.94
C SER A 11 1.31 -8.22 -11.33
N ILE A 12 1.55 -8.29 -10.01
CA ILE A 12 2.46 -7.41 -9.26
C ILE A 12 3.51 -8.29 -8.54
N PRO A 13 4.41 -8.96 -9.28
CA PRO A 13 5.42 -9.80 -8.67
C PRO A 13 6.38 -8.94 -7.83
N LEU A 14 6.80 -9.47 -6.67
CA LEU A 14 7.67 -8.77 -5.73
C LEU A 14 9.00 -8.30 -6.36
N SER A 15 9.49 -9.05 -7.35
CA SER A 15 10.70 -8.71 -8.12
C SER A 15 10.56 -7.45 -8.96
N ASP A 16 9.34 -6.98 -9.21
CA ASP A 16 9.09 -5.85 -10.11
C ASP A 16 8.64 -4.60 -9.34
N ILE A 17 8.36 -4.75 -8.04
CA ILE A 17 7.99 -3.63 -7.16
C ILE A 17 9.20 -2.74 -6.93
N GLN A 18 9.07 -1.47 -7.30
CA GLN A 18 10.07 -0.42 -7.12
C GLN A 18 9.81 0.41 -5.87
N GLN A 19 8.54 0.67 -5.56
CA GLN A 19 8.16 1.44 -4.39
C GLN A 19 6.81 0.99 -3.83
N VAL A 20 6.67 1.02 -2.51
CA VAL A 20 5.39 0.90 -1.81
C VAL A 20 5.22 2.12 -0.93
N THR A 21 4.15 2.86 -1.17
CA THR A 21 3.79 4.06 -0.42
C THR A 21 2.43 3.86 0.23
N PHE A 22 2.35 4.04 1.55
CA PHE A 22 1.08 4.14 2.26
C PHE A 22 0.78 5.60 2.57
N TYR A 23 -0.47 6.00 2.43
CA TYR A 23 -0.89 7.35 2.77
C TYR A 23 -2.33 7.40 3.27
N LYS A 24 -2.65 8.42 4.07
CA LYS A 24 -4.04 8.74 4.41
C LYS A 24 -4.60 9.71 3.39
N ARG A 25 -5.76 9.36 2.84
CA ARG A 25 -6.58 10.31 2.10
C ARG A 25 -7.61 10.87 3.07
N ASP A 26 -7.59 12.19 3.26
CA ASP A 26 -8.60 12.88 4.03
C ASP A 26 -9.95 12.78 3.31
N GLU A 27 -10.85 11.94 3.81
CA GLU A 27 -12.26 12.00 3.46
C GLU A 27 -13.00 12.83 4.52
N LEU A 28 -14.05 13.54 4.11
CA LEU A 28 -14.75 14.56 4.93
C LEU A 28 -15.10 14.13 6.37
N THR A 29 -15.22 12.82 6.63
CA THR A 29 -15.56 12.25 7.93
C THR A 29 -14.68 11.06 8.36
N THR A 30 -13.74 10.59 7.53
CA THR A 30 -12.91 9.42 7.83
C THR A 30 -11.52 9.56 7.21
N ASP A 31 -10.49 9.07 7.90
CA ASP A 31 -9.20 8.82 7.28
C ASP A 31 -9.32 7.49 6.51
N LEU A 32 -9.07 7.48 5.20
CA LEU A 32 -8.97 6.26 4.40
C LEU A 32 -7.50 5.97 4.13
N ILE A 33 -7.01 4.81 4.57
CA ILE A 33 -5.65 4.37 4.24
C ILE A 33 -5.61 3.83 2.81
N CYS A 34 -4.71 4.41 2.03
CA CYS A 34 -4.39 4.02 0.67
C CYS A 34 -2.98 3.43 0.59
N CYS A 35 -2.75 2.59 -0.42
CA CYS A 35 -1.45 2.02 -0.75
C CYS A 35 -1.22 2.13 -2.26
N ASP A 36 -0.16 2.82 -2.64
CA ASP A 36 0.34 2.84 -4.01
C ASP A 36 1.53 1.88 -4.13
N VAL A 37 1.44 0.96 -5.09
CA VAL A 37 2.51 0.02 -5.43
C VAL A 37 3.01 0.36 -6.83
N GLU A 38 4.21 0.90 -6.92
CA GLU A 38 4.89 1.13 -8.19
C GLU A 38 5.59 -0.15 -8.62
N ALA A 39 5.18 -0.73 -9.75
CA ALA A 39 5.77 -1.93 -10.32
C ALA A 39 5.76 -1.88 -11.85
N SER A 40 6.85 -2.29 -12.50
CA SER A 40 6.95 -2.34 -13.96
C SER A 40 6.56 -1.04 -14.70
N GLY A 41 6.84 0.11 -14.09
CA GLY A 41 6.52 1.44 -14.64
C GLY A 41 5.03 1.83 -14.55
N GLN A 42 4.24 1.09 -13.78
CA GLN A 42 2.84 1.38 -13.50
C GLN A 42 2.63 1.55 -11.98
N VAL A 43 1.72 2.43 -11.60
CA VAL A 43 1.26 2.56 -10.21
C VAL A 43 -0.07 1.84 -10.06
N TRP A 44 -0.14 0.93 -9.08
CA TRP A 44 -1.34 0.24 -8.64
C TRP A 44 -1.81 0.84 -7.32
N THR A 45 -2.99 1.46 -7.33
CA THR A 45 -3.56 2.12 -6.13
C THR A 45 -4.61 1.22 -5.49
N PHE A 46 -4.46 1.03 -4.19
CA PHE A 46 -5.33 0.25 -3.32
C PHE A 46 -5.79 1.08 -2.12
N ASN A 47 -6.86 0.64 -1.44
CA ASN A 47 -7.29 1.20 -0.17
C ASN A 47 -7.81 0.11 0.77
N GLU A 48 -7.85 0.42 2.05
CA GLU A 48 -8.17 -0.53 3.13
C GLU A 48 -9.59 -1.11 3.10
N GLU A 49 -10.53 -0.47 2.39
CA GLU A 49 -11.90 -1.00 2.23
C GLU A 49 -12.03 -2.03 1.10
N MET A 50 -10.99 -2.23 0.28
CA MET A 50 -11.01 -3.22 -0.79
C MET A 50 -10.99 -4.63 -0.23
N MET A 51 -11.82 -5.52 -0.79
CA MET A 51 -11.76 -6.94 -0.45
C MET A 51 -10.38 -7.49 -0.81
N GLY A 52 -9.76 -8.22 0.12
CA GLY A 52 -8.41 -8.77 -0.07
C GLY A 52 -7.27 -7.82 0.32
N TRP A 53 -7.56 -6.69 0.98
CA TRP A 53 -6.54 -5.80 1.55
C TRP A 53 -5.49 -6.54 2.41
N ASP A 54 -5.91 -7.43 3.31
CA ASP A 54 -4.98 -8.23 4.12
C ASP A 54 -4.06 -9.13 3.27
N ALA A 55 -4.57 -9.63 2.13
CA ALA A 55 -3.79 -10.44 1.21
C ALA A 55 -2.75 -9.59 0.45
N LEU A 56 -3.09 -8.34 0.11
CA LEU A 56 -2.12 -7.37 -0.41
C LEU A 56 -1.03 -7.10 0.61
N LEU A 57 -1.38 -6.78 1.86
CA LEU A 57 -0.39 -6.51 2.91
C LEU A 57 0.54 -7.72 3.12
N SER A 58 -0.03 -8.93 3.23
CA SER A 58 0.73 -10.17 3.37
C SER A 58 1.67 -10.44 2.18
N HIS A 59 1.30 -9.99 0.98
CA HIS A 59 2.15 -10.06 -0.21
C HIS A 59 3.32 -9.07 -0.10
N LEU A 60 3.04 -7.80 0.22
CA LEU A 60 4.04 -6.74 0.30
C LEU A 60 5.03 -6.94 1.46
N GLU A 61 4.61 -7.49 2.59
CA GLU A 61 5.46 -7.82 3.74
C GLU A 61 6.57 -8.84 3.42
N GLN A 62 6.46 -9.56 2.30
CA GLN A 62 7.50 -10.48 1.82
C GLN A 62 8.68 -9.75 1.15
N LEU A 63 8.58 -8.45 0.88
CA LEU A 63 9.68 -7.65 0.33
C LEU A 63 10.81 -7.51 1.37
N SER A 64 12.02 -7.92 1.00
CA SER A 64 13.19 -7.64 1.83
C SER A 64 13.44 -6.13 1.92
N GLY A 65 13.41 -5.60 3.14
CA GLY A 65 13.54 -4.16 3.40
C GLY A 65 12.20 -3.43 3.57
N PHE A 66 11.07 -4.16 3.55
CA PHE A 66 9.77 -3.58 3.89
C PHE A 66 9.75 -3.09 5.35
N GLN A 67 9.28 -1.86 5.55
CA GLN A 67 9.15 -1.22 6.86
C GLN A 67 7.80 -1.61 7.47
N ALA A 68 7.77 -2.66 8.28
CA ALA A 68 6.55 -3.16 8.92
C ALA A 68 5.89 -2.16 9.90
N ASP A 69 6.61 -1.13 10.34
CA ASP A 69 6.08 -0.07 11.21
C ASP A 69 5.35 1.05 10.44
N TRP A 70 5.13 0.87 9.12
CA TRP A 70 4.46 1.85 8.25
C TRP A 70 3.12 2.32 8.80
N PHE A 71 2.31 1.43 9.40
CA PHE A 71 0.97 1.77 9.91
C PHE A 71 1.04 2.83 11.01
N SER A 72 2.05 2.73 11.89
CA SER A 72 2.24 3.70 12.97
C SER A 72 2.71 5.06 12.44
N ARG A 73 3.43 5.08 11.32
CA ARG A 73 3.95 6.29 10.68
C ARG A 73 2.86 7.01 9.89
N VAL A 74 2.09 6.26 9.11
CA VAL A 74 0.99 6.81 8.30
C VAL A 74 -0.18 7.25 9.17
N GLY A 75 -0.42 6.60 10.31
CA GLY A 75 -1.51 6.94 11.23
C GLY A 75 -1.34 8.29 11.95
N GLN A 76 -0.16 8.90 11.91
CA GLN A 76 0.18 10.11 12.66
C GLN A 76 0.59 11.27 11.74
N PRO A 77 0.16 12.52 12.04
CA PRO A 77 -0.85 12.89 13.04
C PRO A 77 -2.28 12.50 12.58
N PRO A 78 -3.25 12.32 13.51
CA PRO A 78 -4.64 12.00 13.15
C PRO A 78 -5.30 13.16 12.39
N PHE A 79 -6.15 12.87 11.39
CA PHE A 79 -6.88 13.87 10.58
C PHE A 79 -6.02 14.83 9.75
N GLU A 80 -4.81 14.41 9.41
CA GLU A 80 -3.97 15.08 8.43
C GLU A 80 -3.43 14.04 7.44
N ALA A 81 -3.40 14.39 6.16
CA ALA A 81 -2.67 13.64 5.14
C ALA A 81 -1.23 13.36 5.60
N SER A 82 -0.90 12.08 5.67
CA SER A 82 0.43 11.58 6.03
C SER A 82 0.80 10.51 5.02
N GLU A 83 2.05 10.53 4.55
CA GLU A 83 2.60 9.61 3.56
C GLU A 83 3.82 8.90 4.16
N THR A 84 3.95 7.61 3.90
CA THR A 84 5.09 6.80 4.33
C THR A 84 5.49 5.85 3.22
N ILE A 85 6.75 5.94 2.79
CA ILE A 85 7.36 4.96 1.89
C ILE A 85 7.77 3.75 2.73
N ALA A 86 6.99 2.67 2.63
CA ALA A 86 7.26 1.42 3.35
C ALA A 86 8.32 0.56 2.66
N PHE A 87 8.53 0.76 1.35
CA PHE A 87 9.58 0.07 0.61
C PHE A 87 10.02 0.93 -0.57
N SER A 88 11.32 0.91 -0.87
CA SER A 88 11.89 1.49 -2.08
C SER A 88 13.11 0.68 -2.51
N ARG A 89 13.16 0.32 -3.79
CA ARG A 89 14.29 -0.36 -4.41
C ARG A 89 15.22 0.69 -5.02
N LEU A 90 16.19 1.13 -4.20
CA LEU A 90 17.29 2.01 -4.61
C LEU A 90 18.15 1.41 -5.72
#